data_AF-A0A960UCY4-F1
#
_entry.id   AF-A0A960UCY4-F1
#
_cell.length_a   1.000
_cell.length_b   1.000
_cell.length_c   1.000
_cell.angle_alpha   90.00
_cell.angle_beta   90.00
_cell.angle_gamma   90.00
#
_symmetry.space_group_name_H-M   'P 1'
#
loop_
_entity.id
_entity.type
_entity.pdbx_description
1 polymer ?
#
loop_
_entity_poly.entity_id
_entity_poly.type
_entity_poly.pdbx_seq_one_letter_code
_entity_poly.pdbx_strand_id
1 'polypeptide(L)'
;MQENSKKKMIYSGIILSFIVVFYFLFSSETKLTNDSKKSKTESGSDLVSLLNSGGSKREVDENGIVKNSGESVFESDFYKSGNLKFEDEGKEEHYMAQGEIPINPQTGQPYSESAMKQFEELAKKMLGNELIPRRVTPEQKEAKAQEAARLREITAKVNNATASREEVNQFYDSQAKTFQDRLQIVKYLIELQEEGGEEDKDGKFKKVLDGTNEQLRILEQRRNDSLKRFQ
;
A
#
# COMPACT_ATOMS: atom_id res chain seq x y z
N MET A 1 -24.36 3.96 28.94
CA MET A 1 -23.39 4.96 28.41
C MET A 1 -22.02 4.38 28.03
N GLN A 2 -21.68 3.12 28.31
CA GLN A 2 -20.37 2.54 27.94
C GLN A 2 -20.26 1.98 26.51
N GLU A 3 -21.38 1.78 25.79
CA GLU A 3 -21.37 1.11 24.48
C GLU A 3 -20.88 2.00 23.33
N ASN A 4 -21.14 3.31 23.43
CA ASN A 4 -20.77 4.27 22.38
C ASN A 4 -19.27 4.62 22.38
N SER A 5 -18.56 4.37 23.48
CA SER A 5 -17.12 4.66 23.57
C SER A 5 -16.27 3.52 22.97
N LYS A 6 -16.73 2.27 23.05
CA LYS A 6 -16.05 1.12 22.40
C LYS A 6 -16.17 1.18 20.87
N LYS A 7 -17.33 1.58 20.35
CA LYS A 7 -17.54 1.80 18.90
C LYS A 7 -16.58 2.87 18.36
N LYS A 8 -16.44 4.01 19.06
CA LYS A 8 -15.52 5.10 18.67
C LYS A 8 -14.04 4.70 18.63
N MET A 9 -13.59 3.76 19.47
CA MET A 9 -12.20 3.28 19.43
C MET A 9 -11.92 2.35 18.24
N ILE A 10 -12.91 1.55 17.80
CA ILE A 10 -12.78 0.69 16.62
C ILE A 10 -12.72 1.54 15.33
N TYR A 11 -13.53 2.60 15.23
CA TYR A 11 -13.50 3.53 14.09
C TYR A 11 -12.17 4.29 13.98
N SER A 12 -11.53 4.65 15.08
CA SER A 12 -10.25 5.37 15.07
C SER A 12 -9.08 4.55 14.49
N GLY A 13 -9.05 3.23 14.70
CA GLY A 13 -8.00 2.36 14.17
C GLY A 13 -8.17 2.06 12.68
N ILE A 14 -9.43 1.93 12.24
CA ILE A 14 -9.81 1.70 10.85
C ILE A 14 -9.43 2.91 9.96
N ILE A 15 -9.56 4.13 10.47
CA ILE A 15 -9.18 5.37 9.77
C ILE A 15 -7.67 5.43 9.46
N LEU A 16 -6.80 4.92 10.33
CA LEU A 16 -5.34 4.90 10.12
C LEU A 16 -4.92 3.86 9.07
N SER A 17 -5.58 2.69 9.06
CA SER A 17 -5.47 1.71 7.97
C SER A 17 -5.90 2.29 6.63
N PHE A 18 -6.94 3.15 6.63
CA PHE A 18 -7.45 3.78 5.43
C PHE A 18 -6.49 4.78 4.78
N ILE A 19 -5.66 5.50 5.53
CA ILE A 19 -4.67 6.44 4.96
C ILE A 19 -3.62 5.68 4.12
N VAL A 20 -3.33 4.43 4.46
CA VAL A 20 -2.40 3.55 3.72
C VAL A 20 -3.00 3.11 2.39
N VAL A 21 -4.26 2.65 2.42
CA VAL A 21 -5.01 2.25 1.21
C VAL A 21 -5.28 3.47 0.32
N PHE A 22 -5.62 4.62 0.90
CA PHE A 22 -5.83 5.87 0.16
C PHE A 22 -4.58 6.30 -0.63
N TYR A 23 -3.38 6.12 -0.08
CA TYR A 23 -2.15 6.41 -0.81
C TYR A 23 -1.87 5.40 -1.91
N PHE A 24 -2.12 4.11 -1.72
CA PHE A 24 -1.97 3.14 -2.81
C PHE A 24 -2.96 3.42 -3.96
N LEU A 25 -4.15 3.92 -3.61
CA LEU A 25 -5.17 4.41 -4.54
C LEU A 25 -4.76 5.75 -5.22
N PHE A 26 -4.07 6.66 -4.56
CA PHE A 26 -3.71 7.99 -5.09
C PHE A 26 -2.27 8.14 -5.60
N SER A 27 -1.32 7.24 -5.27
CA SER A 27 0.06 7.27 -5.76
C SER A 27 0.31 6.45 -7.01
N SER A 28 -0.74 5.85 -7.58
CA SER A 28 -0.71 5.25 -8.91
C SER A 28 -0.98 6.25 -10.04
N GLU A 29 -0.98 7.57 -9.76
CA GLU A 29 -0.77 8.59 -10.79
C GLU A 29 0.67 8.47 -11.34
N THR A 30 0.79 7.67 -12.38
CA THR A 30 1.73 7.77 -13.50
C THR A 30 2.90 8.75 -13.31
N LYS A 31 4.07 8.22 -12.97
CA LYS A 31 5.34 8.80 -13.47
C LYS A 31 5.48 8.40 -14.94
N LEU A 32 4.75 9.11 -15.80
CA LEU A 32 5.08 9.25 -17.23
C LEU A 32 5.93 10.52 -17.36
N THR A 33 7.05 10.36 -18.04
CA THR A 33 8.23 11.24 -18.16
C THR A 33 7.95 12.69 -18.58
N ASN A 34 8.60 13.68 -17.94
CA ASN A 34 9.60 14.53 -18.60
C ASN A 34 10.26 15.56 -17.65
N ASP A 35 11.54 15.77 -17.89
CA ASP A 35 12.45 16.66 -17.18
C ASP A 35 12.31 18.13 -17.59
N SER A 36 12.70 18.99 -16.65
CA SER A 36 13.25 20.35 -16.78
C SER A 36 12.37 21.60 -16.61
N LYS A 37 12.99 22.51 -15.82
CA LYS A 37 12.84 23.97 -15.66
C LYS A 37 11.99 24.53 -14.51
N LYS A 38 12.74 24.72 -13.44
CA LYS A 38 12.66 25.71 -12.34
C LYS A 38 12.29 27.13 -12.80
N SER A 39 11.29 27.72 -12.13
CA SER A 39 11.21 29.17 -11.87
C SER A 39 10.80 29.39 -10.41
N LYS A 40 11.50 30.33 -9.76
CA LYS A 40 11.23 30.82 -8.40
C LYS A 40 10.23 31.96 -8.50
N THR A 41 9.30 32.07 -7.53
CA THR A 41 9.07 33.28 -6.71
C THR A 41 8.19 32.94 -5.49
N GLU A 42 8.84 33.09 -4.34
CA GLU A 42 8.39 33.54 -3.01
C GLU A 42 7.39 32.76 -2.12
N SER A 43 7.85 32.65 -0.86
CA SER A 43 7.17 32.21 0.37
C SER A 43 7.13 30.69 0.63
N GLY A 44 8.17 30.16 1.31
CA GLY A 44 8.14 28.81 1.90
C GLY A 44 9.48 28.02 1.90
N SER A 45 10.63 28.67 1.69
CA SER A 45 11.88 27.98 1.32
C SER A 45 12.71 27.33 2.45
N ASP A 46 12.28 27.38 3.71
CA ASP A 46 13.08 26.80 4.82
C ASP A 46 12.79 25.31 5.09
N LEU A 47 11.71 24.75 4.56
CA LEU A 47 11.43 23.30 4.64
C LEU A 47 12.05 22.51 3.48
N VAL A 48 12.31 23.17 2.35
CA VAL A 48 12.86 22.52 1.15
C VAL A 48 14.39 22.45 1.16
N SER A 49 15.07 23.36 1.87
CA SER A 49 16.50 23.22 2.12
C SER A 49 16.79 22.04 3.07
N LEU A 50 15.90 21.79 4.04
CA LEU A 50 15.98 20.66 4.97
C LEU A 50 15.71 19.31 4.30
N LEU A 51 14.87 19.27 3.27
CA LEU A 51 14.59 18.06 2.48
C LEU A 51 15.67 17.74 1.43
N ASN A 52 16.61 18.64 1.17
CA ASN A 52 17.67 18.45 0.17
C ASN A 52 19.11 18.48 0.74
N SER A 53 19.27 18.62 2.06
CA SER A 53 20.55 18.41 2.75
C SER A 53 20.42 17.34 3.83
N GLY A 54 20.44 16.08 3.41
CA GLY A 54 20.47 14.90 4.28
C GLY A 54 21.56 13.89 3.92
N GLY A 55 22.66 14.37 3.32
CA GLY A 55 23.90 13.62 3.23
C GLY A 55 24.68 13.85 4.53
N SER A 56 24.65 12.88 5.45
CA SER A 56 25.52 12.92 6.62
C SER A 56 26.98 12.83 6.18
N LYS A 57 27.73 13.92 6.39
CA LYS A 57 29.20 13.84 6.45
C LYS A 57 29.54 12.99 7.67
N ARG A 58 30.17 11.83 7.42
CA ARG A 58 30.91 11.10 8.45
C ARG A 58 32.29 11.72 8.53
N GLU A 59 32.62 12.37 9.63
CA GLU A 59 34.00 12.64 9.98
C GLU A 59 34.58 11.37 10.61
N VAL A 60 35.71 10.93 10.04
CA VAL A 60 36.52 9.79 10.47
C VAL A 60 37.85 10.40 10.91
N ASP A 61 38.31 10.09 12.13
CA ASP A 61 39.67 10.48 12.53
C ASP A 61 40.72 9.53 11.90
N GLU A 62 41.99 9.93 11.92
CA GLU A 62 43.09 9.17 11.30
C GLU A 62 43.32 7.75 11.86
N ASN A 63 42.61 7.34 12.92
CA ASN A 63 42.69 5.99 13.50
C ASN A 63 41.40 5.17 13.35
N GLY A 64 40.38 5.66 12.63
CA GLY A 64 39.24 4.85 12.19
C GLY A 64 38.24 4.45 13.26
N ILE A 65 38.21 5.10 14.43
CA ILE A 65 37.25 4.79 15.51
C ILE A 65 36.09 5.78 15.51
N VAL A 66 34.87 5.28 15.26
CA VAL A 66 33.64 6.06 15.38
C VAL A 66 33.28 6.23 16.86
N LYS A 67 33.44 7.43 17.42
CA LYS A 67 32.96 7.77 18.77
C LYS A 67 31.50 8.20 18.73
N ASN A 68 30.59 7.30 19.11
CA ASN A 68 29.26 7.68 19.56
C ASN A 68 29.32 7.92 21.08
N SER A 69 29.32 9.18 21.51
CA SER A 69 29.05 9.56 22.90
C SER A 69 27.63 10.11 23.00
N GLY A 70 26.70 9.22 23.36
CA GLY A 70 25.32 9.54 23.68
C GLY A 70 24.63 8.24 24.08
N GLU A 71 24.48 8.01 25.39
CA GLU A 71 23.76 6.87 25.94
C GLU A 71 22.35 6.82 25.33
N SER A 72 22.08 5.72 24.63
CA SER A 72 20.76 5.41 24.09
C SER A 72 19.79 5.17 25.26
N VAL A 73 18.58 5.72 25.17
CA VAL A 73 17.50 5.52 26.17
C VAL A 73 17.16 4.02 26.35
N PHE A 74 17.54 3.19 25.37
CA PHE A 74 17.39 1.74 25.37
C PHE A 74 18.52 0.99 26.10
N GLU A 75 19.58 1.67 26.52
CA GLU A 75 20.73 1.08 27.21
C GLU A 75 20.68 1.22 28.75
N SER A 76 19.69 1.94 29.29
CA SER A 76 19.59 2.18 30.73
C SER A 76 19.28 0.91 31.54
N ASP A 77 19.79 0.86 32.77
CA ASP A 77 19.70 -0.27 33.72
C ASP A 77 18.28 -0.78 34.00
N PHE A 78 17.26 -0.02 33.59
CA PHE A 78 15.86 -0.40 33.64
C PHE A 78 15.57 -1.69 32.84
N TYR A 79 16.12 -1.83 31.62
CA TYR A 79 15.89 -3.02 30.77
C TYR A 79 16.71 -4.25 31.19
N LYS A 80 17.89 -4.04 31.81
CA LYS A 80 18.73 -5.14 32.32
C LYS A 80 18.16 -5.81 33.57
N SER A 81 17.26 -5.14 34.29
CA SER A 81 16.72 -5.63 35.57
C SER A 81 15.64 -6.71 35.46
N GLY A 82 15.20 -7.08 34.24
CA GLY A 82 14.36 -8.26 33.99
C GLY A 82 12.97 -8.27 34.66
N ASN A 83 12.49 -7.14 35.20
CA ASN A 83 11.28 -7.08 36.02
C ASN A 83 9.99 -6.62 35.31
N LEU A 84 9.94 -6.68 33.98
CA LEU A 84 8.68 -6.47 33.24
C LEU A 84 7.88 -7.78 33.19
N LYS A 85 7.03 -7.98 34.21
CA LYS A 85 5.93 -8.94 34.12
C LYS A 85 4.78 -8.27 33.39
N PHE A 86 4.57 -8.63 32.13
CA PHE A 86 3.30 -8.38 31.47
C PHE A 86 2.32 -9.46 31.96
N GLU A 87 1.20 -9.03 32.56
CA GLU A 87 0.11 -9.91 32.93
C GLU A 87 -0.47 -10.54 31.65
N ASP A 88 -0.24 -11.85 31.53
CA ASP A 88 -0.75 -12.71 30.46
C ASP A 88 -2.23 -13.02 30.73
N GLU A 89 -3.11 -12.10 30.35
CA GLU A 89 -4.54 -12.36 30.29
C GLU A 89 -4.98 -12.64 28.85
N GLY A 90 -5.24 -13.92 28.59
CA GLY A 90 -6.11 -14.35 27.50
C GLY A 90 -5.38 -15.12 26.40
N LYS A 91 -5.30 -16.44 26.57
CA LYS A 91 -5.08 -17.40 25.48
C LYS A 91 -6.22 -17.28 24.47
N GLU A 92 -6.15 -16.33 23.55
CA GLU A 92 -6.80 -16.46 22.26
C GLU A 92 -6.04 -17.53 21.48
N GLU A 93 -6.76 -18.55 21.04
CA GLU A 93 -6.23 -19.62 20.20
C GLU A 93 -5.47 -19.00 19.02
N HIS A 94 -4.14 -19.12 19.05
CA HIS A 94 -3.29 -18.87 17.91
C HIS A 94 -3.69 -19.86 16.81
N TYR A 95 -4.64 -19.47 15.96
CA TYR A 95 -4.54 -19.85 14.57
C TYR A 95 -3.18 -19.33 14.13
N MET A 96 -2.20 -20.23 14.06
CA MET A 96 -0.90 -19.96 13.47
C MET A 96 -1.17 -19.49 12.05
N ALA A 97 -1.29 -18.18 11.87
CA ALA A 97 -1.58 -17.57 10.60
C ALA A 97 -0.37 -17.84 9.71
N GLN A 98 -0.47 -18.87 8.87
CA GLN A 98 0.65 -19.39 8.10
C GLN A 98 1.07 -18.35 7.06
N GLY A 99 2.37 -18.00 7.07
CA GLY A 99 2.97 -17.10 6.08
C GLY A 99 3.56 -15.82 6.67
N GLU A 100 4.39 -15.18 5.85
CA GLU A 100 5.07 -13.93 6.18
C GLU A 100 4.11 -12.74 6.17
N ILE A 101 4.27 -11.82 7.12
CA ILE A 101 3.53 -10.56 7.14
C ILE A 101 4.06 -9.66 6.02
N PRO A 102 3.20 -9.12 5.13
CA PRO A 102 3.63 -8.21 4.09
C PRO A 102 4.20 -6.90 4.66
N ILE A 103 5.14 -6.32 3.93
CA ILE A 103 5.71 -5.01 4.27
C ILE A 103 4.74 -3.91 3.83
N ASN A 104 4.45 -2.97 4.73
CA ASN A 104 3.69 -1.79 4.39
C ASN A 104 4.54 -0.88 3.47
N PRO A 105 4.06 -0.58 2.25
CA PRO A 105 4.81 0.23 1.31
C PRO A 105 5.04 1.68 1.77
N GLN A 106 4.25 2.19 2.72
CA GLN A 106 4.40 3.55 3.25
C GLN A 106 5.46 3.66 4.33
N THR A 107 5.45 2.72 5.28
CA THR A 107 6.33 2.78 6.46
C THR A 107 7.61 1.99 6.24
N GLY A 108 7.66 1.12 5.23
CA GLY A 108 8.75 0.16 5.01
C GLY A 108 8.83 -0.92 6.10
N GLN A 109 7.88 -0.95 7.03
CA GLN A 109 7.82 -1.92 8.12
C GLN A 109 6.70 -2.95 7.87
N PRO A 110 6.82 -4.18 8.38
CA PRO A 110 5.73 -5.15 8.35
C PRO A 110 4.44 -4.55 8.95
N TYR A 111 3.29 -4.92 8.41
CA TYR A 111 2.02 -4.56 9.04
C TYR A 111 1.93 -5.12 10.47
N SER A 112 1.22 -4.42 11.35
CA SER A 112 0.98 -4.95 12.70
C SER A 112 0.04 -6.16 12.65
N GLU A 113 0.16 -7.06 13.62
CA GLU A 113 -0.73 -8.22 13.77
C GLU A 113 -2.22 -7.83 13.82
N SER A 114 -2.53 -6.72 14.51
CA SER A 114 -3.89 -6.18 14.56
C SER A 114 -4.40 -5.73 13.19
N ALA A 115 -3.55 -5.06 12.39
CA ALA A 115 -3.91 -4.67 11.03
C ALA A 115 -4.10 -5.90 10.12
N MET A 116 -3.27 -6.93 10.30
CA MET A 116 -3.39 -8.18 9.55
C MET A 116 -4.72 -8.89 9.81
N LYS A 117 -5.18 -8.97 11.08
CA LYS A 117 -6.51 -9.52 11.40
C LYS A 117 -7.63 -8.78 10.66
N GLN A 118 -7.55 -7.44 10.60
CA GLN A 118 -8.52 -6.63 9.86
C GLN A 118 -8.48 -6.89 8.34
N PHE A 119 -7.28 -7.01 7.76
CA PHE A 119 -7.14 -7.34 6.34
C PHE A 119 -7.66 -8.74 6.01
N GLU A 120 -7.46 -9.72 6.90
CA GLU A 120 -7.99 -11.07 6.73
C GLU A 120 -9.53 -11.10 6.76
N GLU A 121 -10.16 -10.33 7.65
CA GLU A 121 -11.61 -10.14 7.65
C GLU A 121 -12.10 -9.47 6.36
N LEU A 122 -11.40 -8.44 5.91
CA LEU A 122 -11.72 -7.74 4.67
C LEU A 122 -11.57 -8.64 3.44
N ALA A 123 -10.52 -9.46 3.40
CA ALA A 123 -10.23 -10.42 2.35
C ALA A 123 -11.29 -11.54 2.25
N LYS A 124 -11.95 -11.88 3.36
CA LYS A 124 -13.09 -12.82 3.37
C LYS A 124 -14.34 -12.21 2.72
N LYS A 125 -14.55 -10.90 2.88
CA LYS A 125 -15.67 -10.17 2.27
C LYS A 125 -15.42 -9.88 0.79
N MET A 126 -14.18 -9.54 0.43
CA MET A 126 -13.74 -9.25 -0.95
C MET A 126 -12.88 -10.38 -1.50
N LEU A 127 -13.54 -11.48 -1.84
CA LEU A 127 -12.88 -12.65 -2.42
C LEU A 127 -12.16 -12.30 -3.73
N GLY A 128 -10.90 -12.73 -3.86
CA GLY A 128 -10.10 -12.51 -5.06
C GLY A 128 -9.49 -11.11 -5.22
N ASN A 129 -9.73 -10.19 -4.28
CA ASN A 129 -9.11 -8.87 -4.29
C ASN A 129 -7.63 -8.96 -3.89
N GLU A 130 -6.74 -8.59 -4.81
CA GLU A 130 -5.29 -8.69 -4.65
C GLU A 130 -4.66 -7.43 -4.04
N LEU A 131 -5.40 -6.33 -3.99
CA LEU A 131 -4.94 -5.09 -3.35
C LEU A 131 -5.01 -5.17 -1.82
N ILE A 132 -5.80 -6.09 -1.27
CA ILE A 132 -5.86 -6.32 0.17
C ILE A 132 -4.59 -7.08 0.59
N PRO A 133 -3.77 -6.54 1.50
CA PRO A 133 -2.60 -7.24 2.02
C PRO A 133 -2.99 -8.58 2.66
N ARG A 134 -2.26 -9.64 2.34
CA ARG A 134 -2.46 -10.98 2.89
C ARG A 134 -1.13 -11.58 3.29
N ARG A 135 -1.14 -12.44 4.30
CA ARG A 135 0.00 -13.30 4.58
C ARG A 135 0.27 -14.17 3.37
N VAL A 136 1.54 -14.26 3.00
CA VAL A 136 1.97 -15.09 1.87
C VAL A 136 2.90 -16.17 2.39
N THR A 137 2.63 -17.41 2.00
CA THR A 137 3.59 -18.49 2.23
C THR A 137 4.78 -18.34 1.26
N PRO A 138 5.94 -18.98 1.55
CA PRO A 138 7.07 -18.97 0.62
C PRO A 138 6.70 -19.45 -0.78
N GLU A 139 5.89 -20.51 -0.88
CA GLU A 139 5.40 -21.05 -2.15
C GLU A 139 4.54 -20.05 -2.92
N GLN A 140 3.61 -19.37 -2.24
CA GLN A 140 2.77 -18.33 -2.86
C GLN A 140 3.60 -17.11 -3.28
N LYS A 141 4.64 -16.77 -2.51
CA LYS A 141 5.56 -15.67 -2.82
C LYS A 141 6.36 -15.99 -4.09
N GLU A 142 6.83 -17.22 -4.24
CA GLU A 142 7.51 -17.68 -5.45
C GLU A 142 6.57 -17.69 -6.66
N ALA A 143 5.35 -18.22 -6.51
CA ALA A 143 4.35 -18.21 -7.57
C ALA A 143 4.03 -16.77 -8.05
N LYS A 144 3.84 -15.83 -7.12
CA LYS A 144 3.65 -14.41 -7.43
C LYS A 144 4.88 -13.78 -8.10
N ALA A 145 6.08 -14.16 -7.69
CA ALA A 145 7.31 -13.67 -8.31
C ALA A 145 7.44 -14.16 -9.77
N GLN A 146 7.07 -15.41 -10.04
CA GLN A 146 7.05 -15.98 -11.39
C GLN A 146 5.98 -15.30 -12.27
N GLU A 147 4.77 -15.10 -11.74
CA GLU A 147 3.71 -14.38 -12.43
C GLU A 147 4.12 -12.93 -12.75
N ALA A 148 4.72 -12.23 -11.78
CA ALA A 148 5.24 -10.88 -11.98
C ALA A 148 6.34 -10.83 -13.04
N ALA A 149 7.23 -11.83 -13.09
CA ALA A 149 8.25 -11.93 -14.14
C ALA A 149 7.61 -12.11 -15.52
N ARG A 150 6.65 -13.02 -15.65
CA ARG A 150 5.91 -13.26 -16.89
C ARG A 150 5.16 -12.01 -17.36
N LEU A 151 4.48 -11.30 -16.45
CA LEU A 151 3.77 -10.06 -16.79
C LEU A 151 4.71 -8.95 -17.26
N ARG A 152 5.94 -8.87 -16.72
CA ARG A 152 6.96 -7.92 -17.21
C ARG A 152 7.39 -8.23 -18.64
N GLU A 153 7.61 -9.50 -18.97
CA GLU A 153 7.95 -9.92 -20.33
C GLU A 153 6.83 -9.58 -21.31
N ILE A 154 5.58 -9.92 -20.96
CA ILE A 154 4.40 -9.58 -21.75
C ILE A 154 4.30 -8.06 -21.93
N THR A 155 4.49 -7.28 -20.87
CA THR A 155 4.46 -5.80 -20.94
C THR A 155 5.49 -5.28 -21.93
N ALA A 156 6.73 -5.79 -21.90
CA ALA A 156 7.76 -5.41 -22.84
C ALA A 156 7.36 -5.75 -24.30
N LYS A 157 6.79 -6.93 -24.54
CA LYS A 157 6.31 -7.33 -25.87
C LYS A 157 5.13 -6.47 -26.35
N VAL A 158 4.21 -6.10 -25.46
CA VAL A 158 3.08 -5.22 -25.82
C VAL A 158 3.59 -3.84 -26.21
N ASN A 159 4.52 -3.27 -25.43
CA ASN A 159 5.13 -1.96 -25.70
C ASN A 159 5.92 -1.96 -27.01
N ASN A 160 6.60 -3.06 -27.33
CA ASN A 160 7.34 -3.22 -28.58
C ASN A 160 6.47 -3.68 -29.76
N ALA A 161 5.15 -3.78 -29.57
CA ALA A 161 4.20 -4.29 -30.56
C ALA A 161 4.52 -5.69 -31.13
N THR A 162 5.26 -6.51 -30.39
CA THR A 162 5.62 -7.90 -30.77
C THR A 162 4.83 -8.97 -30.01
N ALA A 163 3.97 -8.57 -29.07
CA ALA A 163 3.12 -9.49 -28.32
C ALA A 163 2.09 -10.21 -29.19
N SER A 164 1.79 -11.47 -28.87
CA SER A 164 0.67 -12.23 -29.43
C SER A 164 -0.69 -11.65 -29.00
N ARG A 165 -1.77 -12.10 -29.64
CA ARG A 165 -3.13 -11.70 -29.27
C ARG A 165 -3.47 -12.07 -27.82
N GLU A 166 -3.05 -13.25 -27.38
CA GLU A 166 -3.24 -13.77 -26.02
C GLU A 166 -2.43 -12.96 -25.02
N GLU A 167 -1.18 -12.61 -25.35
CA GLU A 167 -0.31 -11.78 -24.50
C GLU A 167 -0.86 -10.37 -24.34
N VAL A 168 -1.43 -9.79 -25.41
CA VAL A 168 -2.14 -8.50 -25.34
C VAL A 168 -3.33 -8.60 -24.38
N ASN A 169 -4.14 -9.65 -24.48
CA ASN A 169 -5.25 -9.86 -23.55
C ASN A 169 -4.76 -10.00 -22.10
N GLN A 170 -3.73 -10.81 -21.84
CA GLN A 170 -3.17 -11.00 -20.50
C GLN A 170 -2.70 -9.68 -19.88
N PHE A 171 -2.03 -8.82 -20.66
CA PHE A 171 -1.60 -7.49 -20.21
C PHE A 171 -2.75 -6.57 -19.81
N TYR A 172 -3.82 -6.55 -20.61
CA TYR A 172 -4.97 -5.69 -20.34
C TYR A 172 -5.85 -6.27 -19.22
N ASP A 173 -5.98 -7.59 -19.14
CA ASP A 173 -6.73 -8.26 -18.07
C ASP A 173 -6.06 -8.02 -16.70
N SER A 174 -4.72 -8.06 -16.61
CA SER A 174 -4.01 -7.76 -15.35
C SER A 174 -4.20 -6.30 -14.89
N GLN A 175 -4.20 -5.35 -15.83
CA GLN A 175 -4.48 -3.95 -15.51
C GLN A 175 -5.94 -3.71 -15.13
N ALA A 176 -6.87 -4.34 -15.87
CA ALA A 176 -8.30 -4.26 -15.58
C ALA A 176 -8.59 -4.80 -14.18
N LYS A 177 -7.96 -5.92 -13.81
CA LYS A 177 -8.08 -6.49 -12.47
C LYS A 177 -7.66 -5.52 -11.37
N THR A 178 -6.57 -4.77 -11.56
CA THR A 178 -6.15 -3.73 -10.60
C THR A 178 -7.22 -2.66 -10.39
N PHE A 179 -7.88 -2.20 -11.46
CA PHE A 179 -8.97 -1.23 -11.36
C PHE A 179 -10.25 -1.84 -10.76
N GLN A 180 -10.55 -3.10 -11.08
CA GLN A 180 -11.69 -3.82 -10.50
C GLN A 180 -11.51 -4.03 -9.00
N ASP A 181 -10.34 -4.45 -8.55
CA ASP A 181 -10.01 -4.62 -7.14
C ASP A 181 -10.10 -3.28 -6.39
N ARG A 182 -9.69 -2.17 -7.04
CA ARG A 182 -9.88 -0.81 -6.51
C ARG A 182 -11.36 -0.45 -6.38
N LEU A 183 -12.18 -0.73 -7.40
CA LEU A 183 -13.62 -0.46 -7.37
C LEU A 183 -14.32 -1.25 -6.27
N GLN A 184 -13.94 -2.51 -6.05
CA GLN A 184 -14.50 -3.32 -4.96
C GLN A 184 -14.26 -2.68 -3.60
N ILE A 185 -13.02 -2.25 -3.34
CA ILE A 185 -12.67 -1.57 -2.08
C ILE A 185 -13.51 -0.30 -1.94
N VAL A 186 -13.50 0.58 -2.95
CA VAL A 186 -14.19 1.88 -2.88
C VAL A 186 -15.69 1.71 -2.67
N LYS A 187 -16.34 0.76 -3.36
CA LYS A 187 -17.77 0.45 -3.16
C LYS A 187 -18.06 0.00 -1.75
N TYR A 188 -17.26 -0.90 -1.20
CA TYR A 188 -17.40 -1.35 0.18
C TYR A 188 -17.25 -0.18 1.20
N LEU A 189 -16.38 0.80 0.90
CA LEU A 189 -16.24 1.98 1.77
C LEU A 189 -17.46 2.90 1.72
N ILE A 190 -18.05 3.07 0.55
CA ILE A 190 -19.30 3.82 0.39
C ILE A 190 -20.40 3.12 1.18
N GLU A 191 -20.56 1.80 1.02
CA GLU A 191 -21.57 1.01 1.74
C GLU A 191 -21.41 1.14 3.26
N LEU A 192 -20.19 0.99 3.78
CA LEU A 192 -19.92 1.17 5.21
C LEU A 192 -20.22 2.60 5.72
N GLN A 193 -19.98 3.61 4.89
CA GLN A 193 -20.23 4.99 5.24
C GLN A 193 -21.74 5.29 5.31
N GLU A 194 -22.48 4.80 4.32
CA GLU A 194 -23.94 4.89 4.24
C GLU A 194 -24.61 4.15 5.41
N GLU A 195 -24.14 2.95 5.75
CA GLU A 195 -24.60 2.19 6.94
C GLU A 195 -24.32 2.95 8.25
N GLY A 196 -23.23 3.70 8.31
CA GLY A 196 -22.87 4.57 9.45
C GLY A 196 -23.70 5.86 9.54
N GLY A 197 -24.55 6.14 8.56
CA GLY A 197 -25.31 7.40 8.45
C GLY A 197 -24.44 8.62 8.15
N GLU A 198 -23.21 8.40 7.67
CA GLU A 198 -22.31 9.46 7.24
C GLU A 198 -22.47 9.69 5.74
N GLU A 199 -22.50 10.96 5.32
CA GLU A 199 -22.51 11.32 3.90
C GLU A 199 -21.06 11.58 3.43
N ASP A 200 -20.72 11.23 2.19
CA ASP A 200 -19.45 11.60 1.55
C ASP A 200 -19.42 13.11 1.31
N LYS A 201 -19.18 13.87 2.38
CA LYS A 201 -19.26 15.34 2.42
C LYS A 201 -18.42 16.03 1.35
N ASP A 202 -17.33 15.39 0.91
CA ASP A 202 -16.39 15.95 -0.07
C ASP A 202 -16.50 15.29 -1.46
N GLY A 203 -17.40 14.31 -1.62
CA GLY A 203 -17.54 13.50 -2.83
C GLY A 203 -16.25 12.73 -3.17
N LYS A 204 -15.40 12.42 -2.19
CA LYS A 204 -14.08 11.81 -2.42
C LYS A 204 -14.22 10.38 -2.92
N PHE A 205 -15.09 9.58 -2.31
CA PHE A 205 -15.32 8.22 -2.73
C PHE A 205 -15.99 8.18 -4.10
N LYS A 206 -16.96 9.07 -4.33
CA LYS A 206 -17.59 9.21 -5.65
C LYS A 206 -16.59 9.58 -6.74
N LYS A 207 -15.71 10.57 -6.50
CA LYS A 207 -14.64 10.95 -7.45
C LYS A 207 -13.71 9.79 -7.77
N VAL A 208 -13.32 9.01 -6.76
CA VAL A 208 -12.47 7.84 -6.97
C VAL A 208 -13.20 6.77 -7.77
N LEU A 209 -14.48 6.52 -7.47
CA LEU A 209 -15.31 5.56 -8.20
C LEU A 209 -15.44 5.96 -9.67
N ASP A 210 -15.83 7.20 -9.94
CA ASP A 210 -16.02 7.73 -11.30
C ASP A 210 -14.69 7.70 -12.07
N GLY A 211 -13.60 8.17 -11.45
CA GLY A 211 -12.27 8.15 -12.06
C GLY A 211 -11.77 6.74 -12.37
N THR A 212 -12.01 5.78 -11.48
CA THR A 212 -11.59 4.39 -11.70
C THR A 212 -12.42 3.72 -12.81
N ASN A 213 -13.72 3.98 -12.86
CA ASN A 213 -14.58 3.51 -13.96
C ASN A 213 -14.13 4.07 -15.31
N GLU A 214 -13.79 5.36 -15.36
CA GLU A 214 -13.29 5.99 -16.57
C GLU A 214 -11.93 5.39 -17.00
N GLN A 215 -11.03 5.13 -16.06
CA GLN A 215 -9.76 4.44 -16.33
C GLN A 215 -9.99 3.04 -16.91
N LEU A 216 -10.94 2.28 -16.35
CA LEU A 216 -11.30 0.97 -16.87
C LEU A 216 -11.87 1.06 -18.30
N ARG A 217 -12.74 2.03 -18.56
CA ARG A 217 -13.31 2.29 -19.90
C ARG A 217 -12.21 2.63 -20.92
N ILE A 218 -11.30 3.52 -20.58
CA ILE A 218 -10.14 3.88 -21.42
C ILE A 218 -9.26 2.66 -21.67
N LEU A 219 -9.05 1.82 -20.66
CA LEU A 219 -8.25 0.60 -20.78
C LEU A 219 -8.88 -0.39 -21.77
N GLU A 220 -10.19 -0.59 -21.71
CA GLU A 220 -10.92 -1.45 -22.67
C GLU A 220 -10.86 -0.90 -24.10
N GLN A 221 -10.93 0.42 -24.28
CA GLN A 221 -10.73 1.04 -25.59
C GLN A 221 -9.32 0.76 -26.12
N ARG A 222 -8.29 0.96 -25.30
CA ARG A 222 -6.88 0.65 -25.67
C ARG A 222 -6.66 -0.82 -25.97
N ARG A 223 -7.33 -1.72 -25.24
CA ARG A 223 -7.33 -3.16 -25.54
C ARG A 223 -7.89 -3.41 -26.94
N ASN A 224 -9.07 -2.89 -27.25
CA ASN A 224 -9.71 -3.07 -28.55
C ASN A 224 -8.85 -2.52 -29.68
N ASP A 225 -8.27 -1.33 -29.52
CA ASP A 225 -7.36 -0.74 -30.50
C ASP A 225 -6.09 -1.58 -30.70
N SER A 226 -5.52 -2.10 -29.61
CA SER A 226 -4.37 -3.01 -29.70
C SER A 226 -4.71 -4.33 -30.38
N LEU A 227 -5.95 -4.82 -30.24
CA LEU A 227 -6.40 -6.07 -30.85
C LEU A 227 -6.71 -5.93 -32.34
N LYS A 228 -7.02 -4.73 -32.84
CA LYS A 228 -7.26 -4.48 -34.27
C LYS A 228 -6.07 -4.87 -35.16
N ARG A 229 -4.84 -4.87 -34.64
CA ARG A 229 -3.64 -5.27 -35.39
C ARG A 229 -3.57 -6.76 -35.75
N PHE A 230 -4.46 -7.58 -35.18
CA PHE A 230 -4.56 -9.02 -35.44
C PHE A 230 -5.81 -9.40 -36.25
N GLN A 231 -6.56 -8.41 -36.75
CA GLN A 231 -7.71 -8.59 -37.64
C GLN A 231 -7.27 -8.38 -39.09
#